data_AF-A0A5P2W917-F1
#
_entry.id   AF-A0A5P2W917-F1
#
_cell.length_a   1.000
_cell.length_b   1.000
_cell.length_c   1.000
_cell.angle_alpha   90.00
_cell.angle_beta   90.00
_cell.angle_gamma   90.00
#
_symmetry.space_group_name_H-M   'P 1'
#
loop_
_entity.id
_entity.type
_entity.pdbx_description
1 polymer ?
#
loop_
_entity_poly.entity_id
_entity_poly.type
_entity_poly.pdbx_seq_one_letter_code
_entity_poly.pdbx_strand_id
1 'polypeptide(L)'
;MAAQDSLETLMREMPPRPGDGVTVDWAAVEAAWGLEFPPDFKGFVARYGEDFLDEDLSVIVPTEVTPQTCDEPGAPLGGMGFITADARATWAITEPTGLDAVPEDLVAWGAASSADLYCWLTQGEPAGWPVVVFSHGDDTWTRFGYGMTEFLCRVIQADAGVQPMHQIPLWGRSVS
;
A
#
# COMPACT_ATOMS: atom_id res chain seq x y z
N MET A 1 4.78 -14.01 10.69
CA MET A 1 3.37 -14.17 11.09
C MET A 1 2.61 -14.68 9.87
N ALA A 2 1.55 -15.47 9.99
CA ALA A 2 0.78 -15.82 8.78
C ALA A 2 0.02 -14.57 8.29
N ALA A 3 -0.18 -14.44 6.98
CA ALA A 3 -0.82 -13.25 6.39
C ALA A 3 -2.22 -12.98 6.99
N GLN A 4 -2.98 -14.04 7.31
CA GLN A 4 -4.28 -13.92 7.95
C GLN A 4 -4.20 -13.46 9.42
N ASP A 5 -3.20 -13.95 10.17
CA ASP A 5 -2.98 -13.53 11.57
C ASP A 5 -2.61 -12.03 11.66
N SER A 6 -1.89 -11.55 10.65
CA SER A 6 -1.54 -10.13 10.51
C SER A 6 -2.77 -9.26 10.26
N LEU A 7 -3.71 -9.70 9.40
CA LEU A 7 -4.97 -9.01 9.19
C LEU A 7 -5.82 -8.95 10.48
N GLU A 8 -5.92 -10.04 11.23
CA GLU A 8 -6.64 -10.04 12.51
C GLU A 8 -6.02 -9.09 13.53
N THR A 9 -4.69 -9.02 13.56
CA THR A 9 -3.96 -8.07 14.40
C THR A 9 -4.24 -6.63 13.96
N LEU A 10 -4.20 -6.34 12.66
CA LEU A 10 -4.51 -5.02 12.12
C LEU A 10 -5.91 -4.55 12.53
N MET A 11 -6.90 -5.44 12.44
CA MET A 11 -8.27 -5.16 12.85
C MET A 11 -8.43 -4.87 14.34
N ARG A 12 -7.57 -5.43 15.19
CA ARG A 12 -7.58 -5.14 16.62
C ARG A 12 -6.97 -3.76 16.92
N GLU A 13 -5.87 -3.43 16.27
CA GLU A 13 -5.18 -2.15 16.49
C GLU A 13 -5.94 -0.98 15.84
N MET A 14 -6.56 -1.22 14.68
CA MET A 14 -7.35 -0.23 13.96
C MET A 14 -8.68 -0.84 13.49
N PRO A 15 -9.72 -0.83 14.34
CA PRO A 15 -11.02 -1.40 13.98
C PRO A 15 -11.64 -0.68 12.76
N PRO A 16 -12.14 -1.42 11.75
CA PRO A 16 -12.85 -0.80 10.63
C PRO A 16 -14.13 -0.13 11.12
N ARG A 17 -14.56 0.96 10.47
CA ARG A 17 -15.80 1.65 10.84
C ARG A 17 -17.01 0.84 10.35
N PRO A 18 -18.15 0.91 11.03
CA PRO A 18 -19.36 0.23 10.58
C PRO A 18 -19.80 0.76 9.20
N GLY A 19 -19.83 -0.12 8.20
CA GLY A 19 -20.15 0.24 6.82
C GLY A 19 -18.94 0.34 5.89
N ASP A 20 -17.72 0.25 6.43
CA ASP A 20 -16.49 0.16 5.65
C ASP A 20 -16.38 -1.22 4.95
N GLY A 21 -15.65 -1.24 3.84
CA GLY A 21 -15.44 -2.43 3.03
C GLY A 21 -16.11 -2.35 1.67
N VAL A 22 -15.43 -2.90 0.66
CA VAL A 22 -15.96 -3.02 -0.69
C VAL A 22 -16.00 -4.50 -1.09
N THR A 23 -17.08 -4.90 -1.76
CA THR A 23 -17.16 -6.23 -2.37
C THR A 23 -16.56 -6.15 -3.76
N VAL A 24 -15.48 -6.89 -3.98
CA VAL A 24 -14.78 -6.99 -5.26
C VAL A 24 -15.06 -8.37 -5.88
N ASP A 25 -15.37 -8.40 -7.17
CA ASP A 25 -15.32 -9.64 -7.94
C ASP A 25 -13.86 -10.01 -8.21
N TRP A 26 -13.25 -10.71 -7.25
CA TRP A 26 -11.84 -11.09 -7.34
C TRP A 26 -11.54 -11.95 -8.56
N ALA A 27 -12.47 -12.80 -9.01
CA ALA A 27 -12.23 -13.64 -10.18
C ALA A 27 -12.11 -12.79 -11.46
N ALA A 28 -12.95 -11.77 -11.60
CA ALA A 28 -12.89 -10.84 -12.73
C ALA A 28 -11.65 -9.94 -12.66
N VAL A 29 -11.33 -9.40 -11.47
CA VAL A 29 -10.13 -8.58 -11.25
C VAL A 29 -8.84 -9.36 -11.51
N GLU A 30 -8.72 -10.58 -10.99
CA GLU A 30 -7.54 -11.43 -11.20
C GLU A 30 -7.38 -11.83 -12.67
N ALA A 31 -8.49 -12.09 -13.36
CA ALA A 31 -8.47 -12.34 -14.80
C ALA A 31 -8.01 -11.12 -15.60
N ALA A 32 -8.44 -9.92 -15.21
CA ALA A 32 -8.02 -8.67 -15.86
C ALA A 32 -6.53 -8.37 -15.62
N TRP A 33 -6.07 -8.55 -14.39
CA TRP A 33 -4.68 -8.27 -13.98
C TRP A 33 -3.69 -9.38 -14.38
N GLY A 34 -4.19 -10.58 -14.71
CA GLY A 34 -3.35 -11.73 -15.06
C GLY A 34 -2.51 -12.27 -13.89
N LEU A 35 -2.91 -11.99 -12.65
CA LEU A 35 -2.27 -12.44 -11.43
C LEU A 35 -3.29 -12.69 -10.33
N GLU A 36 -2.90 -13.49 -9.34
CA GLU A 36 -3.68 -13.68 -8.13
C GLU A 36 -3.24 -12.69 -7.04
N PHE A 37 -4.18 -12.11 -6.31
CA PHE A 37 -3.87 -11.17 -5.23
C PHE A 37 -3.65 -11.89 -3.88
N PRO A 38 -2.79 -11.33 -3.00
CA PRO A 38 -2.58 -11.89 -1.66
C PRO A 38 -3.90 -12.03 -0.87
N PRO A 39 -4.13 -13.16 -0.16
CA PRO A 39 -5.38 -13.39 0.56
C PRO A 39 -5.62 -12.37 1.68
N ASP A 40 -4.57 -11.87 2.31
CA ASP A 40 -4.65 -10.83 3.34
C ASP A 40 -5.07 -9.48 2.76
N PHE A 41 -4.61 -9.14 1.55
CA PHE A 41 -5.09 -7.97 0.82
C PHE A 41 -6.58 -8.09 0.48
N LYS A 42 -7.02 -9.25 0.00
CA LYS A 42 -8.45 -9.47 -0.28
C LYS A 42 -9.31 -9.31 0.97
N GLY A 43 -8.86 -9.89 2.09
CA GLY A 43 -9.52 -9.77 3.39
C GLY A 43 -9.52 -8.34 3.93
N PHE A 44 -8.44 -7.61 3.68
CA PHE A 44 -8.32 -6.20 4.03
C PHE A 44 -9.33 -5.33 3.25
N VAL A 45 -9.37 -5.43 1.93
CA VAL A 45 -10.27 -4.65 1.07
C VAL A 45 -11.73 -4.90 1.43
N ALA A 46 -12.08 -6.15 1.77
CA ALA A 46 -13.41 -6.53 2.21
C ALA A 46 -13.84 -5.90 3.56
N ARG A 47 -12.90 -5.34 4.34
CA ARG A 47 -13.15 -4.78 5.68
C ARG A 47 -12.91 -3.30 5.79
N TYR A 48 -11.93 -2.77 5.07
CA TYR A 48 -11.55 -1.36 5.12
C TYR A 48 -11.98 -0.58 3.88
N GLY A 49 -12.16 -1.24 2.74
CA GLY A 49 -12.56 -0.57 1.50
C GLY A 49 -11.48 0.39 0.98
N GLU A 50 -11.94 1.46 0.31
CA GLU A 50 -11.08 2.51 -0.28
C GLU A 50 -10.67 3.59 0.74
N ASP A 51 -11.40 3.71 1.85
CA ASP A 51 -11.19 4.75 2.87
C ASP A 51 -10.15 4.33 3.94
N PHE A 52 -9.12 3.59 3.54
CA PHE A 52 -8.08 3.16 4.45
C PHE A 52 -6.98 4.21 4.59
N LEU A 53 -6.85 4.69 5.83
CA LEU A 53 -5.92 5.69 6.35
C LEU A 53 -6.09 7.10 5.72
N ASP A 54 -6.22 8.08 6.62
CA ASP A 54 -6.26 9.52 6.32
C ASP A 54 -4.91 9.97 5.72
N GLU A 55 -4.85 11.22 5.23
CA GLU A 55 -3.82 11.99 4.46
C GLU A 55 -2.38 11.46 4.21
N ASP A 56 -1.87 10.48 4.96
CA ASP A 56 -0.50 9.96 4.92
C ASP A 56 -0.31 8.69 4.06
N LEU A 57 -1.28 7.76 3.99
CA LEU A 57 -1.16 6.54 3.16
C LEU A 57 -2.53 6.09 2.67
N SER A 58 -2.74 6.00 1.36
CA SER A 58 -3.96 5.46 0.76
C SER A 58 -3.71 4.08 0.16
N VAL A 59 -4.55 3.11 0.51
CA VAL A 59 -4.61 1.80 -0.16
C VAL A 59 -5.62 1.86 -1.30
N ILE A 60 -5.19 1.46 -2.50
CA ILE A 60 -6.01 1.56 -3.70
C ILE A 60 -6.62 0.19 -4.02
N VAL A 61 -7.94 0.18 -4.21
CA VAL A 61 -8.68 -1.04 -4.59
C VAL A 61 -8.48 -1.31 -6.10
N PRO A 62 -8.17 -2.54 -6.51
CA PRO A 62 -8.01 -2.88 -7.92
C PRO A 62 -9.36 -2.86 -8.65
N THR A 63 -9.36 -2.47 -9.92
CA THR A 63 -10.55 -2.52 -10.78
C THR A 63 -10.29 -3.39 -12.01
N GLU A 64 -11.38 -3.78 -12.68
CA GLU A 64 -11.34 -4.60 -13.92
C GLU A 64 -11.03 -3.77 -15.17
N VAL A 65 -11.26 -2.45 -15.10
CA VAL A 65 -11.15 -1.54 -16.24
C VAL A 65 -10.55 -0.20 -15.80
N THR A 66 -9.93 0.49 -16.75
CA THR A 66 -9.46 1.86 -16.57
C THR A 66 -10.65 2.83 -16.45
N PRO A 67 -10.59 3.86 -15.59
CA PRO A 67 -11.59 4.91 -15.57
C PRO A 67 -11.63 5.60 -16.94
N GLN A 68 -12.83 5.98 -17.39
CA GLN A 68 -13.07 6.56 -18.73
C GLN A 68 -12.24 7.82 -19.06
N THR A 69 -11.55 8.39 -18.07
CA THR A 69 -10.69 9.57 -18.20
C THR A 69 -9.26 9.25 -18.69
N CYS A 70 -8.90 7.98 -18.87
CA CYS A 70 -7.59 7.59 -19.40
C CYS A 70 -7.80 6.93 -20.77
N ASP A 71 -7.58 7.70 -21.83
CA ASP A 71 -8.00 7.40 -23.22
C ASP A 71 -7.15 6.33 -23.96
N GLU A 72 -6.38 5.49 -23.29
CA GLU A 72 -5.49 4.52 -23.96
C GLU A 72 -5.95 3.06 -23.78
N PRO A 73 -6.29 2.34 -24.87
CA PRO A 73 -6.51 0.89 -24.83
C PRO A 73 -5.25 0.17 -24.33
N GLY A 74 -5.38 -0.59 -23.23
CA GLY A 74 -4.25 -1.23 -22.56
C GLY A 74 -3.60 -0.40 -21.45
N ALA A 75 -4.17 0.78 -21.13
CA ALA A 75 -3.81 1.56 -19.96
C ALA A 75 -4.05 0.76 -18.66
N PRO A 76 -3.41 1.16 -17.56
CA PRO A 76 -3.52 0.41 -16.32
C PRO A 76 -4.96 0.33 -15.80
N LEU A 77 -5.32 -0.81 -15.21
CA LEU A 77 -6.69 -1.20 -14.85
C LEU A 77 -7.23 -0.48 -13.60
N GLY A 78 -7.31 0.85 -13.62
CA GLY A 78 -7.75 1.62 -12.44
C GLY A 78 -6.70 2.54 -11.84
N GLY A 79 -7.06 3.17 -10.72
CA GLY A 79 -6.11 3.94 -9.90
C GLY A 79 -4.92 3.09 -9.46
N MET A 80 -5.17 1.84 -9.07
CA MET A 80 -4.11 0.89 -8.69
C MET A 80 -3.20 0.56 -9.88
N GLY A 81 -3.77 0.48 -11.08
CA GLY A 81 -2.99 0.36 -12.30
C GLY A 81 -2.10 1.59 -12.51
N PHE A 82 -2.65 2.79 -12.38
CA PHE A 82 -1.93 4.03 -12.61
C PHE A 82 -0.70 4.13 -11.71
N ILE A 83 -0.86 3.91 -10.40
CA ILE A 83 0.27 3.92 -9.47
C ILE A 83 1.26 2.76 -9.72
N THR A 84 0.79 1.63 -10.28
CA THR A 84 1.67 0.54 -10.69
C THR A 84 2.56 0.95 -11.86
N ALA A 85 1.99 1.64 -12.86
CA ALA A 85 2.76 2.18 -13.98
C ALA A 85 3.76 3.25 -13.50
N ASP A 86 3.36 4.10 -12.56
CA ASP A 86 4.24 5.11 -11.96
C ASP A 86 5.40 4.49 -11.16
N ALA A 87 5.13 3.45 -10.37
CA ALA A 87 6.16 2.69 -9.67
C ALA A 87 7.16 2.04 -10.64
N ARG A 88 6.67 1.46 -11.74
CA ARG A 88 7.51 0.85 -12.78
C ARG A 88 8.39 1.87 -13.49
N ALA A 89 7.82 3.02 -13.84
CA ALA A 89 8.57 4.11 -14.44
C ALA A 89 9.65 4.64 -13.47
N THR A 90 9.29 4.83 -12.21
CA THR A 90 10.22 5.26 -11.15
C THR A 90 11.35 4.24 -10.97
N TRP A 91 11.06 2.94 -10.96
CA TRP A 91 12.09 1.90 -10.88
C TRP A 91 13.04 1.95 -12.08
N ALA A 92 12.51 2.12 -13.29
CA ALA A 92 13.33 2.20 -14.50
C ALA A 92 14.22 3.45 -14.55
N ILE A 93 13.81 4.54 -13.90
CA ILE A 93 14.59 5.79 -13.80
C ILE A 93 15.66 5.70 -12.72
N THR A 94 15.33 5.12 -11.57
CA THR A 94 16.19 5.08 -10.38
C THR A 94 17.18 3.92 -10.40
N GLU A 95 16.89 2.87 -11.17
CA GLU A 95 17.73 1.68 -11.36
C GLU A 95 18.31 1.16 -10.02
N PRO A 96 17.46 0.81 -9.03
CA PRO A 96 17.91 0.50 -7.69
C PRO A 96 18.87 -0.70 -7.68
N THR A 97 19.94 -0.57 -6.90
CA THR A 97 20.93 -1.65 -6.74
C THR A 97 20.64 -2.47 -5.48
N GLY A 98 20.93 -3.77 -5.52
CA GLY A 98 20.75 -4.66 -4.37
C GLY A 98 19.34 -5.26 -4.21
N LEU A 99 18.43 -5.00 -5.15
CA LEU A 99 17.15 -5.69 -5.28
C LEU A 99 17.16 -6.56 -6.55
N ASP A 100 16.92 -7.85 -6.39
CA ASP A 100 16.82 -8.80 -7.49
C ASP A 100 15.39 -8.82 -8.06
N ALA A 101 15.05 -7.77 -8.80
CA ALA A 101 13.74 -7.56 -9.40
C ALA A 101 13.82 -6.68 -10.65
N VAL A 102 12.84 -6.83 -11.53
CA VAL A 102 12.62 -5.93 -12.68
C VAL A 102 11.36 -5.09 -12.45
N PRO A 103 11.16 -3.95 -13.16
CA PRO A 103 9.95 -3.15 -13.03
C PRO A 103 8.66 -3.99 -13.11
N GLU A 104 8.61 -4.96 -14.01
CA GLU A 104 7.43 -5.79 -14.26
C GLU A 104 7.02 -6.65 -13.05
N ASP A 105 7.95 -6.91 -12.13
CA ASP A 105 7.68 -7.61 -10.86
C ASP A 105 6.94 -6.73 -9.85
N LEU A 106 6.81 -5.43 -10.10
CA LEU A 106 6.12 -4.51 -9.21
C LEU A 106 4.63 -4.42 -9.51
N VAL A 107 3.84 -4.51 -8.45
CA VAL A 107 2.43 -4.11 -8.41
C VAL A 107 2.24 -3.17 -7.23
N ALA A 108 1.87 -1.92 -7.51
CA ALA A 108 1.64 -0.92 -6.48
C ALA A 108 0.22 -1.08 -5.90
N TRP A 109 0.11 -1.05 -4.58
CA TRP A 109 -1.14 -1.20 -3.83
C TRP A 109 -1.50 0.02 -3.00
N GLY A 110 -0.56 0.95 -2.84
CA GLY A 110 -0.82 2.20 -2.15
C GLY A 110 0.14 3.30 -2.54
N ALA A 111 -0.25 4.51 -2.20
CA ALA A 111 0.57 5.71 -2.36
C ALA A 111 0.32 6.67 -1.19
N ALA A 112 1.34 7.44 -0.85
CA ALA A 112 1.26 8.51 0.13
C ALA A 112 1.14 9.88 -0.55
N SER A 113 0.65 10.89 0.17
CA SER A 113 0.67 12.28 -0.29
C SER A 113 2.09 12.84 -0.48
N SER A 114 3.08 12.23 0.16
CA SER A 114 4.52 12.45 -0.04
C SER A 114 5.05 11.93 -1.38
N ALA A 115 4.20 11.27 -2.19
CA ALA A 115 4.57 10.51 -3.38
C ALA A 115 5.40 9.24 -3.09
N ASP A 116 5.44 8.77 -1.84
CA ASP A 116 5.95 7.42 -1.54
C ASP A 116 5.04 6.37 -2.18
N LEU A 117 5.63 5.33 -2.76
CA LEU A 117 4.92 4.27 -3.47
C LEU A 117 5.08 2.95 -2.72
N TYR A 118 3.97 2.25 -2.51
CA TYR A 118 3.94 0.98 -1.78
C TYR A 118 3.56 -0.13 -2.74
N CYS A 119 4.49 -1.08 -2.92
CA CYS A 119 4.40 -2.14 -3.91
C CYS A 119 4.53 -3.52 -3.28
N TRP A 120 4.06 -4.53 -4.00
CA TRP A 120 4.53 -5.91 -3.84
C TRP A 120 5.59 -6.22 -4.88
N LEU A 121 6.51 -7.13 -4.55
CA LEU A 121 7.24 -7.90 -5.55
C LEU A 121 6.48 -9.19 -5.84
N THR A 122 5.97 -9.34 -7.05
CA THR A 122 5.08 -10.43 -7.47
C THR A 122 5.83 -11.69 -7.90
N GLN A 123 6.89 -12.02 -7.18
CA GLN A 123 7.71 -13.20 -7.45
C GLN A 123 7.30 -14.37 -6.53
N GLY A 124 6.86 -15.48 -7.15
CA GLY A 124 6.41 -16.67 -6.43
C GLY A 124 4.95 -16.59 -5.96
N GLU A 125 4.63 -17.26 -4.86
CA GLU A 125 3.26 -17.40 -4.34
C GLU A 125 2.71 -16.06 -3.79
N PRO A 126 1.48 -15.65 -4.16
CA PRO A 126 0.89 -14.37 -3.74
C PRO A 126 0.87 -14.13 -2.24
N ALA A 127 0.61 -15.16 -1.44
CA ALA A 127 0.60 -15.06 0.01
C ALA A 127 1.98 -14.74 0.64
N GLY A 128 3.06 -14.87 -0.13
CA GLY A 128 4.43 -14.60 0.28
C GLY A 128 5.06 -13.38 -0.36
N TRP A 129 4.33 -12.61 -1.17
CA TRP A 129 4.88 -11.44 -1.84
C TRP A 129 5.35 -10.38 -0.82
N PRO A 130 6.64 -10.01 -0.83
CA PRO A 130 7.16 -9.01 0.08
C PRO A 130 6.73 -7.61 -0.36
N VAL A 131 6.59 -6.71 0.62
CA VAL A 131 6.40 -5.29 0.34
C VAL A 131 7.73 -4.65 -0.07
N VAL A 132 7.67 -3.79 -1.08
CA VAL A 132 8.75 -2.90 -1.50
C VAL A 132 8.21 -1.48 -1.53
N VAL A 133 8.94 -0.57 -0.90
CA VAL A 133 8.55 0.84 -0.80
C VAL A 133 9.59 1.69 -1.50
N PHE A 134 9.11 2.60 -2.35
CA PHE A 134 9.89 3.74 -2.80
C PHE A 134 9.63 4.91 -1.87
N SER A 135 10.69 5.43 -1.24
CA SER A 135 10.62 6.70 -0.54
C SER A 135 11.02 7.83 -1.47
N HIS A 136 10.08 8.73 -1.77
CA HIS A 136 10.30 9.86 -2.65
C HIS A 136 11.28 10.87 -2.05
N GLY A 137 11.23 11.09 -0.74
CA GLY A 137 12.13 12.02 -0.05
C GLY A 137 13.60 11.60 -0.08
N ASP A 138 13.85 10.28 -0.02
CA ASP A 138 15.19 9.69 0.02
C ASP A 138 15.63 9.09 -1.32
N ASP A 139 14.79 9.12 -2.35
CA ASP A 139 15.00 8.49 -3.67
C ASP A 139 15.48 7.03 -3.56
N THR A 140 14.89 6.28 -2.62
CA THR A 140 15.41 4.98 -2.21
C THR A 140 14.31 3.92 -2.20
N TRP A 141 14.66 2.75 -2.77
CA TRP A 141 13.83 1.55 -2.71
C TRP A 141 14.23 0.65 -1.54
N THR A 142 13.26 0.27 -0.71
CA THR A 142 13.48 -0.61 0.45
C THR A 142 12.56 -1.82 0.39
N ARG A 143 13.13 -3.02 0.51
CA ARG A 143 12.37 -4.28 0.60
C ARG A 143 12.13 -4.68 2.04
N PHE A 144 10.89 -5.04 2.33
CA PHE A 144 10.42 -5.60 3.59
C PHE A 144 9.98 -7.04 3.38
N GLY A 145 10.56 -7.97 4.15
CA GLY A 145 10.34 -9.43 3.99
C GLY A 145 8.97 -9.95 4.44
N TYR A 146 7.94 -9.11 4.45
CA TYR A 146 6.60 -9.44 4.91
C TYR A 146 5.54 -8.82 3.99
N GLY A 147 4.33 -9.39 4.01
CA GLY A 147 3.19 -8.96 3.20
C GLY A 147 2.55 -7.65 3.68
N MET A 148 1.52 -7.19 2.97
CA MET A 148 0.92 -5.87 3.16
C MET A 148 0.40 -5.67 4.58
N THR A 149 -0.40 -6.60 5.10
CA THR A 149 -1.05 -6.41 6.41
C THR A 149 -0.04 -6.37 7.56
N GLU A 150 1.02 -7.19 7.51
CA GLU A 150 2.11 -7.13 8.49
C GLU A 150 2.89 -5.81 8.38
N PHE A 151 3.10 -5.31 7.16
CA PHE A 151 3.71 -3.99 6.95
C PHE A 151 2.88 -2.88 7.61
N LEU A 152 1.56 -2.86 7.36
CA LEU A 152 0.66 -1.87 7.94
C LEU A 152 0.61 -1.95 9.47
N CYS A 153 0.59 -3.15 10.05
CA CYS A 153 0.69 -3.31 11.51
C CYS A 153 1.95 -2.65 12.07
N ARG A 154 3.10 -2.82 11.39
CA ARG A 154 4.38 -2.27 11.84
C ARG A 154 4.42 -0.75 11.69
N VAL A 155 3.86 -0.20 10.61
CA VAL A 155 3.73 1.25 10.42
C VAL A 155 2.89 1.87 11.54
N ILE A 156 1.71 1.31 11.82
CA ILE A 156 0.83 1.80 12.89
C ILE A 156 1.51 1.72 14.27
N GLN A 157 2.23 0.63 14.54
CA GLN A 157 2.96 0.48 15.81
C GLN A 157 4.16 1.44 15.92
N ALA A 158 4.86 1.71 14.81
CA ALA A 158 5.94 2.68 14.77
C ALA A 158 5.40 4.10 14.99
N ASP A 159 4.29 4.45 14.35
CA ASP A 159 3.63 5.74 14.51
C ASP A 159 3.04 5.94 15.92
N ALA A 160 2.44 4.89 16.51
CA ALA A 160 2.03 4.90 17.92
C ALA A 160 3.22 5.10 18.89
N GLY A 161 4.42 4.67 18.48
CA GLY A 161 5.69 4.93 19.16
C GLY A 161 6.20 6.36 18.94
N VAL A 162 5.82 7.01 17.85
CA VAL A 162 5.95 8.46 17.60
C VAL A 162 4.76 9.17 18.26
N GLN A 163 4.67 9.08 19.59
CA GLN A 163 3.83 10.01 20.34
C GLN A 163 4.23 11.43 19.93
N PRO A 164 3.30 12.31 19.52
CA PRO A 164 3.65 13.63 19.05
C PRO A 164 4.37 14.38 20.17
N MET A 165 5.63 14.72 19.95
CA MET A 165 6.40 15.65 20.79
C MET A 165 5.88 17.09 20.63
N HIS A 166 4.57 17.28 20.46
CA HIS A 166 3.91 18.53 20.11
C HIS A 166 2.89 19.00 21.16
N GLN A 167 3.12 18.71 22.44
CA GLN A 167 2.55 19.52 23.52
C GLN A 167 3.57 19.84 24.63
N ILE A 168 4.71 20.41 24.22
CA ILE A 168 5.38 21.36 25.11
C ILE A 168 5.00 22.75 24.58
N PRO A 169 4.24 23.57 25.33
CA PRO A 169 4.17 24.98 25.02
C PRO A 169 5.57 25.54 25.18
N LEU A 170 6.30 25.64 24.07
CA LEU A 170 7.23 26.72 23.85
C LEU A 170 6.42 28.01 24.10
N TRP A 171 7.03 29.01 24.75
CA TRP A 171 6.44 30.27 25.19
C TRP A 171 5.88 30.30 26.63
N GLY A 172 6.79 30.60 27.57
CA GLY A 172 6.63 31.80 28.40
C GLY A 172 5.91 31.64 29.75
N ARG A 173 6.64 31.14 30.76
CA ARG A 173 6.49 31.67 32.12
C ARG A 173 6.77 33.18 32.06
N SER A 174 5.72 34.00 32.16
CA SER A 174 5.84 35.32 32.78
C SER A 174 5.04 35.30 34.07
N VAL A 175 5.79 35.18 35.16
CA VAL A 175 5.37 35.57 36.50
C VAL A 175 5.35 37.10 36.51
N SER A 176 4.19 37.70 36.79
CA SER A 176 4.00 38.89 37.65
C SER A 176 2.51 39.15 37.81
#